data_AF-A0A520B9S7-F1
#
_entry.id   AF-A0A520B9S7-F1
#
_cell.length_a   1.000
_cell.length_b   1.000
_cell.length_c   1.000
_cell.angle_alpha   90.00
_cell.angle_beta   90.00
_cell.angle_gamma   90.00
#
_symmetry.space_group_name_H-M   'P 1'
#
loop_
_entity.id
_entity.type
_entity.pdbx_description
1 polymer ?
#
loop_
_entity_poly.entity_id
_entity_poly.type
_entity_poly.pdbx_seq_one_letter_code
_entity_poly.pdbx_strand_id
1 'polypeptide(L)'
;MRLFLFAYTCCLVTLNVFAQSNNPDVPKSGNNIKAFIPKGWKILSQSKGDLNKDNLPDEAIVIENTNPKNIIANAEGRMGGDTLNINPRMLIVLFKTSNNIYSLAAKNIAFIPTQNDTVSTCLADPFQDSEGVFI
;
A
#
# COMPACT_ATOMS: atom_id res chain seq x y z
N MET A 1 -31.00 -43.01 34.42
CA MET A 1 -29.89 -43.40 33.53
C MET A 1 -30.03 -42.61 32.23
N ARG A 2 -29.62 -41.33 32.25
CA ARG A 2 -28.57 -40.75 31.37
C ARG A 2 -28.71 -41.14 29.88
N LEU A 3 -29.16 -40.22 29.03
CA LEU A 3 -28.67 -40.17 27.63
C LEU A 3 -28.79 -38.75 27.03
N PHE A 4 -27.70 -38.01 27.20
CA PHE A 4 -27.10 -36.98 26.35
C PHE A 4 -28.00 -36.07 25.49
N LEU A 5 -28.18 -34.83 25.97
CA LEU A 5 -28.28 -33.62 25.14
C LEU A 5 -27.04 -33.55 24.23
N PHE A 6 -27.18 -33.78 22.94
CA PHE A 6 -26.18 -33.34 21.95
C PHE A 6 -26.53 -31.94 21.49
N ALA A 7 -26.02 -30.95 22.22
CA ALA A 7 -25.95 -29.57 21.76
C ALA A 7 -25.00 -29.51 20.55
N TYR A 8 -25.55 -29.62 19.35
CA TYR A 8 -24.80 -29.42 18.11
C TYR A 8 -24.65 -27.91 17.88
N THR A 9 -23.79 -27.27 18.67
CA THR A 9 -23.38 -25.89 18.42
C THR A 9 -22.48 -25.91 17.19
N CYS A 10 -23.10 -25.69 16.03
CA CYS A 10 -22.43 -25.44 14.76
C CYS A 10 -21.54 -24.19 14.94
N CYS A 11 -20.27 -24.41 15.27
CA CYS A 11 -19.26 -23.36 15.32
C CYS A 11 -18.98 -22.94 13.87
N LEU A 12 -19.73 -21.95 13.38
CA LEU A 12 -19.47 -21.26 12.13
C LEU A 12 -18.14 -20.50 12.29
N VAL A 13 -17.03 -21.19 12.04
CA VAL A 13 -15.73 -20.53 11.87
C VAL A 13 -15.82 -19.76 10.56
N THR A 14 -16.11 -18.47 10.63
CA THR A 14 -16.02 -17.58 9.47
C THR A 14 -14.56 -17.52 9.05
N LEU A 15 -14.21 -18.23 7.98
CA LEU A 15 -12.94 -18.03 7.28
C LEU A 15 -12.98 -16.63 6.67
N ASN A 16 -12.39 -15.66 7.37
CA ASN A 16 -12.17 -14.33 6.81
C ASN A 16 -11.10 -14.45 5.72
N VAL A 17 -11.54 -14.69 4.48
CA VAL A 17 -10.68 -14.60 3.29
C VAL A 17 -10.42 -13.12 3.06
N PHE A 18 -9.34 -12.58 3.62
CA PHE A 18 -8.88 -11.24 3.31
C PHE A 18 -8.26 -11.25 1.91
N ALA A 19 -9.05 -10.88 0.90
CA ALA A 19 -8.51 -10.56 -0.41
C ALA A 19 -7.72 -9.25 -0.32
N GLN A 20 -6.42 -9.31 -0.61
CA GLN A 20 -5.56 -8.13 -0.69
C GLN A 20 -5.97 -7.28 -1.90
N SER A 21 -6.53 -6.09 -1.65
CA SER A 21 -7.00 -5.18 -2.70
C SER A 21 -5.85 -4.37 -3.30
N ASN A 22 -5.91 -4.15 -4.61
CA ASN A 22 -5.05 -3.20 -5.34
C ASN A 22 -5.46 -1.73 -5.11
N ASN A 23 -6.67 -1.50 -4.59
CA ASN A 23 -7.17 -0.19 -4.19
C ASN A 23 -7.82 -0.29 -2.80
N PRO A 24 -7.03 -0.38 -1.73
CA PRO A 24 -7.54 -0.47 -0.37
C PRO A 24 -8.11 0.88 0.11
N ASP A 25 -9.03 0.80 1.07
CA ASP A 25 -9.45 1.99 1.81
C ASP A 25 -8.35 2.44 2.77
N VAL A 26 -8.14 3.75 2.81
CA VAL A 26 -7.19 4.42 3.70
C VAL A 26 -8.03 5.20 4.72
N PRO A 27 -7.79 5.04 6.03
CA PRO A 27 -8.52 5.79 7.05
C PRO A 27 -8.41 7.30 6.85
N LYS A 28 -9.47 8.04 7.19
CA LYS A 28 -9.49 9.50 7.09
C LYS A 28 -8.61 10.17 8.15
N SER A 29 -8.33 9.49 9.26
CA SER A 29 -7.54 10.01 10.38
C SER A 29 -6.83 8.88 11.12
N GLY A 30 -5.71 9.19 11.78
CA GLY A 30 -4.91 8.22 12.51
C GLY A 30 -3.81 8.88 13.35
N ASN A 31 -3.43 8.22 14.44
CA ASN A 31 -2.45 8.75 15.41
C ASN A 31 -1.00 8.66 14.90
N ASN A 32 -0.74 7.90 13.84
CA ASN A 32 0.58 7.73 13.26
C ASN A 32 0.45 7.24 11.82
N ILE A 33 1.56 7.29 11.08
CA ILE A 33 1.64 6.88 9.67
C ILE A 33 1.19 5.43 9.45
N LYS A 34 1.53 4.51 10.36
CA LYS A 34 1.17 3.08 10.23
C LYS A 34 -0.34 2.87 10.13
N ALA A 35 -1.15 3.74 10.75
CA ALA A 35 -2.61 3.67 10.66
C ALA A 35 -3.13 3.85 9.21
N PHE A 36 -2.34 4.49 8.34
CA PHE A 36 -2.70 4.75 6.94
C PHE A 36 -2.12 3.73 5.98
N ILE A 37 -1.25 2.81 6.44
CA ILE A 37 -0.62 1.79 5.60
C ILE A 37 -1.50 0.53 5.62
N PRO A 38 -2.14 0.15 4.50
CA PRO A 38 -2.98 -1.04 4.44
C PRO A 38 -2.14 -2.31 4.64
N LYS A 39 -2.77 -3.35 5.18
CA LYS A 39 -2.11 -4.66 5.33
C LYS A 39 -1.68 -5.18 3.94
N GLY A 40 -0.45 -5.68 3.85
CA GLY A 40 0.12 -6.15 2.58
C GLY A 40 0.64 -5.00 1.69
N TRP A 41 0.93 -3.85 2.27
CA TRP A 41 1.60 -2.75 1.58
C TRP A 41 2.86 -2.38 2.35
N LYS A 42 3.91 -1.97 1.64
CA LYS A 42 5.18 -1.50 2.20
C LYS A 42 5.41 -0.04 1.81
N ILE A 43 6.11 0.71 2.66
CA ILE A 43 6.54 2.08 2.34
C ILE A 43 7.73 1.99 1.37
N LEU A 44 7.67 2.71 0.25
CA LEU A 44 8.78 2.89 -0.68
C LEU A 44 9.54 4.18 -0.43
N SER A 45 8.81 5.28 -0.18
CA SER A 45 9.39 6.59 0.06
C SER A 45 8.50 7.40 0.99
N GLN A 46 9.12 8.31 1.72
CA GLN A 46 8.48 9.19 2.68
C GLN A 46 9.23 10.52 2.71
N SER A 47 8.49 11.62 2.61
CA SER A 47 9.03 12.97 2.75
C SER A 47 8.15 13.79 3.69
N LYS A 48 8.79 14.73 4.40
CA LYS A 48 8.13 15.62 5.37
C LYS A 48 8.29 17.06 4.92
N GLY A 49 7.26 17.86 5.13
CA GLY A 49 7.25 19.28 4.85
C GLY A 49 6.05 19.96 5.46
N ASP A 50 5.89 21.25 5.24
CA ASP A 50 4.68 22.00 5.60
C ASP A 50 3.89 22.29 4.32
N LEU A 51 3.01 21.36 3.95
CA LEU A 51 2.33 21.38 2.65
C LEU A 51 1.11 22.31 2.66
N ASN A 52 0.54 22.57 3.84
CA ASN A 52 -0.65 23.39 4.02
C ASN A 52 -0.37 24.76 4.70
N LYS A 53 0.89 25.05 5.06
CA LYS A 53 1.37 26.30 5.68
C LYS A 53 0.87 26.53 7.10
N ASP A 54 0.71 25.46 7.89
CA ASP A 54 0.32 25.55 9.30
C ASP A 54 1.50 25.39 10.28
N ASN A 55 2.73 25.29 9.76
CA ASN A 55 3.98 25.03 10.47
C ASN A 55 4.04 23.67 11.19
N LEU A 56 3.17 22.71 10.85
CA LEU A 56 3.25 21.33 11.32
C LEU A 56 3.88 20.44 10.22
N PRO A 57 4.68 19.43 10.61
CA PRO A 57 5.28 18.52 9.64
C PRO A 57 4.24 17.53 9.10
N ASP A 58 3.76 17.81 7.90
CA ASP A 58 2.97 16.93 7.05
C ASP A 58 3.81 15.80 6.46
N GLU A 59 3.15 14.78 5.91
CA GLU A 59 3.80 13.59 5.36
C GLU A 59 3.28 13.29 3.94
N ALA A 60 4.21 13.15 2.99
CA ALA A 60 3.94 12.59 1.67
C ALA A 60 4.60 11.20 1.56
N ILE A 61 3.81 10.17 1.31
CA ILE A 61 4.22 8.77 1.40
C ILE A 61 3.86 8.04 0.11
N VAL A 62 4.81 7.31 -0.45
CA VAL A 62 4.56 6.35 -1.53
C VAL A 62 4.64 4.94 -0.95
N ILE A 63 3.59 4.16 -1.16
CA ILE A 63 3.53 2.75 -0.77
C ILE A 63 3.38 1.83 -1.98
N GLU A 64 3.85 0.59 -1.85
CA GLU A 64 3.72 -0.47 -2.86
C GLU A 64 3.02 -1.68 -2.27
N ASN A 65 2.09 -2.25 -3.03
CA ASN A 65 1.44 -3.50 -2.69
C ASN A 65 2.47 -4.65 -2.68
N THR A 66 2.27 -5.66 -1.84
CA THR A 66 3.19 -6.81 -1.73
C THR A 66 2.52 -8.12 -2.14
N ASN A 67 1.51 -8.08 -3.00
CA ASN A 67 0.78 -9.27 -3.42
C ASN A 67 1.69 -10.15 -4.31
N PRO A 68 2.01 -11.38 -3.91
CA PRO A 68 2.89 -12.25 -4.70
C PRO A 68 2.30 -12.63 -6.06
N LYS A 69 0.98 -12.52 -6.25
CA LYS A 69 0.33 -12.77 -7.55
C LYS A 69 0.70 -11.73 -8.62
N ASN A 70 1.17 -10.56 -8.20
CA ASN A 70 1.64 -9.47 -9.07
C ASN A 70 3.16 -9.52 -9.28
N ILE A 71 3.82 -10.62 -8.87
CA ILE A 71 5.20 -10.92 -9.26
C ILE A 71 5.11 -12.04 -10.29
N ILE A 72 5.35 -11.69 -11.55
CA ILE A 72 5.15 -12.60 -12.69
C ILE A 72 6.49 -12.91 -13.36
N ALA A 73 6.57 -14.06 -14.03
CA ALA A 73 7.76 -14.42 -14.81
C ALA A 73 7.92 -13.45 -16.00
N ASN A 74 9.15 -13.02 -16.26
CA ASN A 74 9.46 -12.25 -17.46
C ASN A 74 9.55 -13.20 -18.66
N ALA A 75 8.53 -13.20 -19.52
CA ALA A 75 8.48 -14.06 -20.69
C ALA A 75 9.57 -13.76 -21.73
N GLU A 76 10.12 -12.54 -21.73
CA GLU A 76 11.15 -12.14 -22.68
C GLU A 76 12.54 -12.66 -22.30
N GLY A 77 12.76 -13.02 -21.02
CA GLY A 77 13.83 -13.91 -20.49
C GLY A 77 15.30 -13.61 -20.85
N ARG A 78 15.57 -12.61 -21.69
CA ARG A 78 16.88 -12.29 -22.28
C ARG A 78 17.34 -10.87 -21.97
N MET A 79 16.42 -9.99 -21.58
CA MET A 79 16.69 -8.60 -21.16
C MET A 79 15.89 -8.28 -19.90
N GLY A 80 16.49 -7.51 -18.99
CA GLY A 80 15.90 -7.22 -17.68
C GLY A 80 16.06 -8.36 -16.67
N GLY A 81 15.28 -8.32 -15.59
CA GLY A 81 15.26 -9.37 -14.57
C GLY A 81 14.35 -10.55 -14.92
N ASP A 82 14.52 -11.68 -14.21
CA ASP A 82 13.75 -12.92 -14.42
C ASP A 82 12.25 -12.78 -14.07
N THR A 83 11.91 -11.79 -13.24
CA THR A 83 10.54 -11.52 -12.80
C THR A 83 10.20 -10.04 -12.92
N LEU A 84 8.93 -9.75 -13.17
CA LEU A 84 8.37 -8.41 -13.20
C LEU A 84 7.52 -8.17 -11.96
N ASN A 85 7.80 -7.10 -11.22
CA ASN A 85 6.97 -6.62 -10.13
C ASN A 85 5.96 -5.60 -10.67
N ILE A 86 4.72 -6.05 -10.87
CA ILE A 86 3.60 -5.23 -11.33
C ILE A 86 2.65 -4.85 -10.19
N ASN A 87 3.14 -4.85 -8.94
CA ASN A 87 2.34 -4.42 -7.80
C ASN A 87 2.00 -2.93 -7.92
N PRO A 88 0.73 -2.53 -7.73
CA PRO A 88 0.34 -1.13 -7.77
C PRO A 88 1.00 -0.35 -6.63
N ARG A 89 1.21 0.94 -6.88
CA ARG A 89 1.72 1.90 -5.91
C ARG A 89 0.65 2.95 -5.61
N MET A 90 0.74 3.56 -4.44
CA MET A 90 -0.19 4.59 -4.01
C MET A 90 0.56 5.74 -3.36
N LEU A 91 0.22 6.97 -3.76
CA LEU A 91 0.58 8.20 -3.07
C LEU A 91 -0.47 8.48 -1.97
N ILE A 92 0.02 8.77 -0.77
CA ILE A 92 -0.76 9.20 0.39
C ILE A 92 -0.18 10.53 0.88
N VAL A 93 -1.02 11.56 1.02
CA VAL A 93 -0.65 12.84 1.62
C VAL A 93 -1.44 13.01 2.91
N LEU A 94 -0.74 13.27 4.01
CA LEU A 94 -1.29 13.42 5.34
C LEU A 94 -0.97 14.81 5.89
N PHE A 95 -2.00 15.53 6.34
CA PHE A 95 -1.80 16.75 7.11
C PHE A 95 -1.74 16.45 8.60
N LYS A 96 -0.74 17.01 9.28
CA LYS A 96 -0.66 16.91 10.73
C LYS A 96 -1.54 17.98 11.36
N THR A 97 -2.12 17.67 12.52
CA THR A 97 -2.96 18.59 13.27
C THR A 97 -2.33 18.92 14.61
N SER A 98 -2.76 20.03 15.23
CA SER A 98 -2.28 20.49 16.54
C SER A 98 -2.44 19.46 17.66
N ASN A 99 -3.39 18.54 17.53
CA ASN A 99 -3.62 17.44 18.47
C ASN A 99 -2.68 16.23 18.24
N ASN A 100 -1.63 16.37 17.43
CA ASN A 100 -0.73 15.29 17.01
C ASN A 100 -1.42 14.13 16.27
N ILE A 101 -2.56 14.42 15.63
CA ILE A 101 -3.30 13.47 14.79
C ILE A 101 -3.02 13.81 13.32
N TYR A 102 -2.91 12.80 12.47
CA TYR A 102 -2.86 12.98 11.02
C TYR A 102 -4.26 12.88 10.41
N SER A 103 -4.51 13.64 9.35
CA SER A 103 -5.71 13.56 8.51
C SER A 103 -5.31 13.30 7.06
N LEU A 104 -6.05 12.42 6.38
CA LEU A 104 -5.81 12.12 4.96
C LEU A 104 -6.23 13.31 4.09
N ALA A 105 -5.26 13.96 3.48
CA ALA A 105 -5.49 15.10 2.58
C ALA A 105 -5.71 14.64 1.13
N ALA A 106 -4.92 13.68 0.67
CA ALA A 106 -5.05 13.11 -0.68
C ALA A 106 -4.63 11.65 -0.73
N LYS A 107 -5.24 10.89 -1.65
CA LYS A 107 -4.77 9.56 -2.06
C LYS A 107 -4.84 9.44 -3.59
N ASN A 108 -3.85 8.80 -4.19
CA ASN A 108 -3.86 8.49 -5.61
C ASN A 108 -3.17 7.16 -5.89
N ILE A 109 -3.84 6.26 -6.62
CA ILE A 109 -3.32 4.92 -6.97
C ILE A 109 -2.82 4.79 -8.41
N ALA A 110 -3.06 5.80 -9.25
CA ALA A 110 -2.78 5.75 -10.68
C ALA A 110 -1.53 6.56 -11.07
N PHE A 111 -1.15 7.54 -10.23
CA PHE A 111 -0.08 8.48 -10.55
C PHE A 111 1.31 7.87 -10.45
N ILE A 112 1.54 6.95 -9.49
CA ILE A 112 2.85 6.32 -9.32
C ILE A 112 2.88 5.02 -10.14
N PRO A 113 3.70 4.95 -11.20
CA PRO A 113 3.83 3.74 -12.01
C PRO A 113 4.40 2.57 -11.20
N THR A 114 4.04 1.35 -11.59
CA THR A 114 4.61 0.11 -11.02
C THR A 114 6.11 0.02 -11.29
N GLN A 115 6.81 -0.87 -10.55
CA GLN A 115 8.25 -1.06 -10.74
C GLN A 115 8.59 -1.50 -12.17
N ASN A 116 7.82 -2.43 -12.71
CA ASN A 116 8.00 -2.96 -14.05
C ASN A 116 6.70 -2.86 -14.86
N ASP A 117 6.84 -2.95 -16.18
CA ASP A 117 5.76 -2.98 -17.16
C ASP A 117 5.77 -4.29 -17.96
N THR A 118 4.59 -4.76 -18.36
CA THR A 118 4.44 -6.05 -19.07
C THR A 118 4.74 -5.95 -20.57
N VAL A 119 4.79 -4.74 -21.13
CA VAL A 119 5.09 -4.49 -22.55
C VAL A 119 6.56 -4.10 -22.71
N SER A 120 7.09 -3.29 -21.79
CA SER A 120 8.47 -2.79 -21.82
C SER A 120 9.29 -3.40 -20.67
N THR A 121 9.53 -4.71 -20.76
CA THR A 121 10.04 -5.53 -19.65
C THR A 121 11.46 -5.19 -19.17
N CYS A 122 12.25 -4.54 -20.03
CA CYS A 122 13.64 -4.19 -19.77
C CYS A 122 13.86 -2.76 -19.26
N LEU A 123 12.79 -1.97 -19.06
CA LEU A 123 12.92 -0.62 -18.52
C LEU A 123 13.23 -0.64 -17.02
N ALA A 124 14.02 0.35 -16.60
CA ALA A 124 14.29 0.62 -15.20
C ALA A 124 13.02 1.08 -14.46
N ASP A 125 13.07 1.05 -13.13
CA ASP A 125 11.94 1.50 -12.30
C ASP A 125 11.76 3.02 -12.46
N PRO A 126 10.66 3.49 -13.09
CA PRO A 126 10.45 4.91 -13.36
C PRO A 126 10.32 5.76 -12.08
N PHE A 127 10.13 5.15 -10.91
CA PHE A 127 10.09 5.85 -9.63
C PHE A 127 11.47 5.99 -8.97
N GLN A 128 12.41 5.07 -9.21
CA GLN A 128 13.75 5.13 -8.61
C GLN A 128 14.72 6.06 -9.33
N ASP A 129 14.44 6.37 -10.60
CA ASP A 129 15.34 7.20 -11.43
C ASP A 129 15.30 8.70 -11.07
N SER A 130 14.41 9.13 -10.17
CA SER A 130 14.35 10.51 -9.69
C SER A 130 14.90 10.64 -8.28
N GLU A 131 15.95 11.45 -8.08
CA GLU A 131 16.24 12.00 -6.75
C GLU A 131 14.96 12.69 -6.26
N GLY A 132 14.40 12.20 -5.15
CA GLY A 132 13.03 12.48 -4.74
C GLY A 132 12.67 13.96 -4.69
N VAL A 133 11.37 14.25 -4.64
CA VAL A 133 10.89 15.62 -4.48
C VAL A 133 11.27 16.15 -3.09
N PHE A 134 12.23 17.07 -3.06
CA PHE A 134 12.51 17.89 -1.88
C PHE A 134 11.39 18.94 -1.76
N ILE A 135 10.67 18.91 -0.64
CA ILE A 135 9.57 19.82 -0.29
C ILE A 135 9.99 20.72 0.87
#